data_AF-A0A7S0HQE7-F1
#
_entry.id   AF-A0A7S0HQE7-F1
#
_cell.length_a   1.000
_cell.length_b   1.000
_cell.length_c   1.000
_cell.angle_alpha   90.00
_cell.angle_beta   90.00
_cell.angle_gamma   90.00
#
_symmetry.space_group_name_H-M   'P 1'
#
loop_
_entity.id
_entity.type
_entity.pdbx_description
1 polymer ?
#
loop_
_entity_poly.entity_id
_entity_poly.type
_entity_poly.pdbx_seq_one_letter_code
_entity_poly.pdbx_strand_id
1 'polypeptide(L)'
;MAKEYSIPPHFNEDLMKVLGEDKRPDYRWLIIGPERSGSSFHVDPNYNFAWNATIQGRKKWILYPPHIMPPGVMPQGTDGAQQQQEISLLQWFVKYYHDEDESSSKRLECVTEAGELMYVPRGWWHCVLNLEPCVALTHNVVTQRNL
;
A
#
# COMPACT_ATOMS: atom_id res chain seq x y z
N MET A 1 -4.57 -22.35 -1.49
CA MET A 1 -3.83 -21.11 -1.79
C MET A 1 -2.50 -20.94 -1.05
N ALA A 2 -2.36 -21.07 0.27
CA ALA A 2 -1.05 -20.86 0.93
C ALA A 2 0.09 -21.82 0.49
N LYS A 3 -0.23 -22.91 -0.20
CA LYS A 3 0.72 -23.88 -0.78
C LYS A 3 1.04 -23.62 -2.26
N GLU A 4 0.40 -22.62 -2.87
CA GLU A 4 0.48 -22.32 -4.32
C GLU A 4 1.50 -21.24 -4.64
N TYR A 5 2.15 -20.65 -3.63
CA TYR A 5 3.25 -19.70 -3.79
C TYR A 5 4.29 -19.90 -2.69
N SER A 6 5.49 -19.37 -2.92
CA SER A 6 6.55 -19.28 -1.93
C SER A 6 6.83 -17.81 -1.63
N ILE A 7 7.16 -17.51 -0.37
CA ILE A 7 7.61 -16.17 0.03
C ILE A 7 8.95 -15.89 -0.68
N PRO A 8 9.13 -14.72 -1.32
CA PRO A 8 10.40 -14.37 -1.93
C PRO A 8 11.54 -14.44 -0.91
N PRO A 9 12.76 -14.88 -1.29
CA PRO A 9 13.85 -15.11 -0.33
C PRO A 9 14.23 -13.87 0.50
N HIS A 10 13.94 -12.68 0.00
CA HIS A 10 14.25 -11.39 0.61
C HIS A 10 13.31 -11.03 1.76
N PHE A 11 12.18 -11.75 1.90
CA PHE A 11 11.11 -11.49 2.87
C PHE A 11 10.83 -12.72 3.76
N ASN A 12 11.82 -13.59 3.95
CA ASN A 12 11.65 -14.86 4.68
C ASN A 12 11.62 -14.71 6.22
N GLU A 13 12.10 -13.58 6.75
CA GLU A 13 11.99 -13.24 8.16
C GLU A 13 10.63 -12.59 8.44
N ASP A 14 9.94 -13.06 9.48
CA ASP A 14 8.68 -12.48 9.96
C ASP A 14 8.68 -12.53 11.50
N LEU A 15 9.08 -11.42 12.12
CA LEU A 15 9.19 -11.29 13.57
C LEU A 15 7.82 -11.28 14.26
N MET A 16 6.75 -10.89 13.57
CA MET A 16 5.40 -10.92 14.15
C MET A 16 4.90 -12.35 14.40
N LYS A 17 5.56 -13.37 13.82
CA LYS A 17 5.27 -14.78 14.07
C LYS A 17 5.38 -15.17 15.55
N VAL A 18 6.19 -14.46 16.35
CA VAL A 18 6.33 -14.75 17.81
C VAL A 18 5.04 -14.57 18.59
N LEU A 19 4.09 -13.79 18.07
CA LEU A 19 2.79 -13.58 18.69
C LEU A 19 1.88 -14.83 18.58
N GLY A 20 2.21 -15.76 17.68
CA GLY A 20 1.35 -16.91 17.34
C GLY A 20 0.17 -16.51 16.45
N GLU A 21 -0.43 -17.48 15.77
CA GLU A 21 -1.52 -17.22 14.80
C GLU A 21 -2.77 -16.62 15.45
N ASP A 22 -3.03 -16.91 16.74
CA ASP A 22 -4.24 -16.43 17.43
C ASP A 22 -4.16 -14.95 17.85
N LYS A 23 -2.94 -14.39 17.97
CA LYS A 23 -2.74 -13.01 18.47
C LYS A 23 -2.07 -12.10 17.46
N ARG A 24 -1.42 -12.65 16.42
CA ARG A 24 -0.83 -11.82 15.38
C ARG A 24 -1.94 -11.09 14.61
N PRO A 25 -1.73 -9.81 14.24
CA PRO A 25 -2.61 -9.16 13.28
C PRO A 25 -2.61 -9.88 11.93
N ASP A 26 -3.68 -9.67 11.16
CA ASP A 26 -3.72 -10.06 9.75
C ASP A 26 -2.52 -9.44 9.01
N TYR A 27 -1.90 -10.25 8.16
CA TYR A 27 -0.60 -9.93 7.59
C TYR A 27 -0.45 -10.36 6.13
N ARG A 28 -1.44 -11.04 5.57
CA ARG A 28 -1.41 -11.51 4.19
C ARG A 28 -2.81 -11.51 3.59
N TRP A 29 -2.92 -11.05 2.36
CA TRP A 29 -4.19 -10.93 1.67
C TRP A 29 -4.07 -11.34 0.20
N LEU A 30 -5.11 -12.00 -0.28
CA LEU A 30 -5.40 -12.10 -1.71
C LEU A 30 -6.30 -10.93 -2.09
N ILE A 31 -5.87 -10.12 -3.04
CA ILE A 31 -6.59 -8.95 -3.51
C ILE A 31 -7.07 -9.22 -4.93
N ILE A 32 -8.38 -9.20 -5.13
CA ILE A 32 -9.03 -9.33 -6.43
C ILE A 32 -9.93 -8.12 -6.63
N GLY A 33 -9.80 -7.43 -7.76
CA GLY A 33 -10.62 -6.26 -8.04
C GLY A 33 -10.72 -5.94 -9.53
N PRO A 34 -11.83 -5.31 -9.97
CA PRO A 34 -11.98 -4.89 -11.37
C PRO A 34 -11.11 -3.67 -11.70
N GLU A 35 -11.08 -3.31 -12.98
CA GLU A 35 -10.54 -2.03 -13.43
C GLU A 35 -11.14 -0.85 -12.64
N ARG A 36 -10.32 0.18 -12.38
CA ARG A 36 -10.68 1.41 -11.64
C ARG A 36 -10.99 1.23 -10.14
N SER A 37 -10.89 0.02 -9.61
CA SER A 37 -10.86 -0.22 -8.16
C SER A 37 -9.45 -0.06 -7.59
N GLY A 38 -9.30 -0.04 -6.26
CA GLY A 38 -8.00 0.15 -5.64
C GLY A 38 -8.09 0.53 -4.16
N SER A 39 -6.97 1.01 -3.61
CA SER A 39 -6.88 1.51 -2.23
C SER A 39 -6.52 2.99 -2.23
N SER A 40 -7.21 3.78 -1.40
CA SER A 40 -6.89 5.19 -1.13
C SER A 40 -5.53 5.31 -0.41
N PHE A 41 -5.00 6.54 -0.31
CA PHE A 41 -3.75 6.78 0.41
C PHE A 41 -3.80 6.31 1.86
N HIS A 42 -2.80 5.54 2.25
CA HIS A 42 -2.60 5.08 3.62
C HIS A 42 -1.12 4.79 3.87
N VAL A 43 -0.79 4.57 5.14
CA VAL A 43 0.47 3.99 5.60
C VAL A 43 0.13 2.66 6.27
N ASP A 44 0.88 1.60 5.96
CA ASP A 44 0.68 0.31 6.60
C ASP A 44 0.85 0.39 8.14
N PRO A 45 0.01 -0.33 8.91
CA PRO A 45 0.05 -0.27 10.37
C PRO A 45 1.28 -0.96 10.97
N ASN A 46 1.48 -0.85 12.29
CA ASN A 46 2.48 -1.64 13.03
C ASN A 46 3.93 -1.49 12.54
N TYR A 47 4.27 -0.38 11.86
CA TYR A 47 5.62 -0.11 11.33
C TYR A 47 6.20 -1.23 10.44
N ASN A 48 5.32 -2.00 9.79
CA ASN A 48 5.74 -3.03 8.86
C ASN A 48 6.23 -2.43 7.52
N PHE A 49 6.85 -3.25 6.69
CA PHE A 49 6.89 -3.00 5.24
C PHE A 49 5.93 -3.96 4.55
N ALA A 50 5.54 -3.63 3.32
CA ALA A 50 4.75 -4.53 2.50
C ALA A 50 5.50 -4.97 1.24
N TRP A 51 5.20 -6.18 0.79
CA TRP A 51 5.43 -6.56 -0.60
C TRP A 51 4.12 -6.99 -1.25
N ASN A 52 3.93 -6.59 -2.50
CA ASN A 52 2.72 -6.88 -3.28
C ASN A 52 3.11 -7.49 -4.64
N ALA A 53 2.81 -8.76 -4.84
CA ALA A 53 3.06 -9.48 -6.07
C ALA A 53 1.81 -9.41 -6.98
N THR A 54 1.95 -8.78 -8.14
CA THR A 54 0.87 -8.73 -9.14
C THR A 54 0.86 -10.04 -9.92
N ILE A 55 -0.19 -10.84 -9.74
CA ILE A 55 -0.32 -12.15 -10.41
C ILE A 55 -0.96 -11.97 -11.79
N GLN A 56 -1.99 -11.14 -11.87
CA GLN A 56 -2.71 -10.83 -13.11
C GLN A 56 -3.09 -9.35 -13.11
N GLY A 57 -3.13 -8.75 -14.31
CA GLY A 57 -3.50 -7.36 -14.51
C GLY A 57 -2.34 -6.41 -14.25
N ARG A 58 -2.67 -5.14 -14.02
CA ARG A 58 -1.72 -4.04 -13.94
C ARG A 58 -2.14 -3.05 -12.85
N LYS A 59 -1.21 -2.66 -11.99
CA LYS A 59 -1.49 -1.76 -10.87
C LYS A 59 -0.63 -0.51 -10.97
N LYS A 60 -1.27 0.66 -10.97
CA LYS A 60 -0.60 1.94 -10.82
C LYS A 60 -0.42 2.25 -9.35
N TRP A 61 0.80 2.55 -8.96
CA TRP A 61 1.17 2.94 -7.62
C TRP A 61 1.55 4.41 -7.59
N ILE A 62 1.08 5.12 -6.57
CA ILE A 62 1.56 6.45 -6.24
C ILE A 62 2.08 6.40 -4.81
N LEU A 63 3.28 6.93 -4.58
CA LEU A 63 3.93 6.92 -3.28
C LEU A 63 4.45 8.31 -2.89
N TYR A 64 4.39 8.61 -1.60
CA TYR A 64 5.05 9.76 -1.00
C TYR A 64 5.93 9.31 0.18
N PRO A 65 7.10 9.94 0.38
CA PRO A 65 7.95 9.66 1.53
C PRO A 65 7.22 9.91 2.87
N PRO A 66 7.66 9.27 3.97
CA PRO A 66 6.96 9.38 5.27
C PRO A 66 6.77 10.80 5.81
N HIS A 67 7.65 11.72 5.44
CA HIS A 67 7.63 13.12 5.88
C HIS A 67 6.85 14.05 4.94
N ILE A 68 6.29 13.53 3.86
CA ILE A 68 5.49 14.29 2.88
C ILE A 68 4.08 13.73 2.89
N MET A 69 3.12 14.54 3.37
CA MET A 69 1.71 14.19 3.36
C MET A 69 1.17 14.32 1.92
N PRO A 70 0.50 13.30 1.36
CA PRO A 70 -0.14 13.43 0.06
C PRO A 70 -1.23 14.52 0.09
N PRO A 71 -1.42 15.28 -1.00
CA PRO A 71 -2.43 16.32 -1.05
C PRO A 71 -3.84 15.74 -0.84
N GLY A 72 -4.67 16.46 -0.08
CA GLY A 72 -6.03 16.03 0.27
C GLY A 72 -6.12 14.89 1.30
N VAL A 73 -4.98 14.40 1.81
CA VAL A 73 -4.94 13.49 2.97
C VAL A 73 -4.82 14.33 4.24
N MET A 74 -5.63 14.00 5.24
CA MET A 74 -5.59 14.67 6.54
C MET A 74 -4.95 13.72 7.56
N PRO A 75 -4.15 14.22 8.53
CA PRO A 75 -3.75 13.42 9.67
C PRO A 75 -5.00 12.93 10.40
N GLN A 76 -5.00 11.70 10.90
CA GLN A 76 -6.02 11.28 11.86
C GLN A 76 -5.90 12.20 13.08
N GLY A 77 -6.88 13.11 13.22
CA GLY A 77 -6.84 14.16 14.22
C GLY A 77 -6.83 13.59 15.63
N THR A 78 -5.95 14.11 16.48
CA THR A 78 -5.92 13.87 17.92
C THR A 78 -7.12 14.49 18.64
N ASP A 79 -7.81 15.45 18.01
CA ASP A 79 -8.75 16.32 18.72
C ASP A 79 -10.01 16.55 17.89
N GLY A 80 -11.01 15.66 18.04
CA GLY A 80 -12.47 15.90 17.98
C GLY A 80 -13.09 16.79 16.88
N ALA A 81 -12.32 17.31 15.94
CA ALA A 81 -12.75 18.17 14.86
C ALA A 81 -13.30 17.30 13.74
N GLN A 82 -14.48 17.67 13.26
CA GLN A 82 -15.29 16.95 12.29
C GLN A 82 -14.43 16.22 11.26
N GLN A 83 -14.56 14.90 11.21
CA GLN A 83 -13.99 14.03 10.18
C GLN A 83 -14.42 14.55 8.81
N GLN A 84 -13.62 15.43 8.20
CA GLN A 84 -13.74 15.70 6.78
C GLN A 84 -13.45 14.37 6.10
N GLN A 85 -14.45 13.85 5.38
CA GLN A 85 -14.40 12.55 4.74
C GLN A 85 -13.07 12.38 3.99
N GLU A 86 -12.38 11.27 4.27
CA GLU A 86 -11.26 10.83 3.45
C GLU A 86 -11.70 10.86 1.98
N ILE A 87 -10.96 11.58 1.14
CA ILE A 87 -11.26 11.63 -0.29
C ILE A 87 -11.07 10.24 -0.89
N SER A 88 -11.99 9.85 -1.77
CA SER A 88 -11.88 8.55 -2.43
C SER A 88 -10.70 8.53 -3.39
N LEU A 89 -10.17 7.34 -3.70
CA LEU A 89 -9.09 7.13 -4.66
C LEU A 89 -9.32 7.90 -5.98
N LEU A 90 -10.50 7.75 -6.58
CA LEU A 90 -10.82 8.42 -7.84
C LEU A 90 -10.92 9.94 -7.70
N GLN A 91 -11.48 10.43 -6.58
CA GLN A 91 -11.51 11.87 -6.31
C GLN A 91 -10.09 12.44 -6.20
N TRP A 92 -9.17 11.70 -5.59
CA TRP A 92 -7.77 12.12 -5.51
C TRP A 92 -7.15 12.22 -6.91
N PHE A 93 -7.35 11.22 -7.76
CA PHE A 93 -6.85 11.25 -9.13
C PHE A 93 -7.42 12.41 -9.96
N VAL A 94 -8.71 12.73 -9.80
CA VAL A 94 -9.34 13.83 -10.53
C VAL A 94 -8.85 15.19 -10.03
N LYS A 95 -8.66 15.36 -8.72
CA LYS A 95 -8.37 16.65 -8.12
C LYS A 95 -6.89 17.01 -8.07
N TYR A 96 -6.02 16.04 -7.79
CA TYR A 96 -4.62 16.32 -7.41
C TYR A 96 -3.58 15.67 -8.31
N TYR A 97 -3.94 14.71 -9.15
CA TYR A 97 -2.94 13.97 -9.92
C TYR A 97 -2.23 14.83 -10.98
N HIS A 98 -2.93 15.80 -11.55
CA HIS A 98 -2.39 16.71 -12.56
C HIS A 98 -1.92 18.06 -11.98
N ASP A 99 -1.99 18.24 -10.66
CA ASP A 99 -1.51 19.46 -10.02
C ASP A 99 0.03 19.47 -10.02
N GLU A 100 0.61 20.63 -10.34
CA GLU A 100 2.07 20.84 -10.42
C GLU A 100 2.60 21.60 -9.18
N ASP A 101 2.07 21.30 -8.00
CA ASP A 101 2.51 21.91 -6.74
C ASP A 101 3.85 21.34 -6.24
N GLU A 102 4.40 21.85 -5.13
CA GLU A 102 5.67 21.34 -4.57
C GLU A 102 5.61 19.85 -4.22
N SER A 103 4.44 19.32 -3.84
CA SER A 103 4.25 17.91 -3.51
C SER A 103 4.39 17.01 -4.73
N SER A 104 4.01 17.50 -5.92
CA SER A 104 4.14 16.77 -7.19
C SER A 104 5.59 16.34 -7.45
N SER A 105 6.57 17.17 -7.08
CA SER A 105 8.00 16.89 -7.23
C SER A 105 8.52 15.76 -6.32
N LYS A 106 7.75 15.40 -5.28
CA LYS A 106 8.08 14.35 -4.30
C LYS A 106 7.31 13.06 -4.54
N ARG A 107 6.33 13.08 -5.44
CA ARG A 107 5.52 11.93 -5.82
C ARG A 107 6.37 10.94 -6.61
N LEU A 108 6.45 9.71 -6.13
CA LEU A 108 6.94 8.59 -6.92
C LEU A 108 5.75 7.86 -7.53
N GLU A 109 5.86 7.43 -8.78
CA GLU A 109 4.85 6.59 -9.40
C GLU A 109 5.48 5.48 -10.24
N CYS A 110 4.82 4.35 -10.27
CA CYS A 110 5.18 3.23 -11.13
C CYS A 110 3.93 2.41 -11.48
N VAL A 111 4.11 1.49 -12.42
CA VAL A 111 3.12 0.45 -12.72
C VAL A 111 3.79 -0.89 -12.49
N THR A 112 3.13 -1.78 -11.75
CA THR A 112 3.52 -3.18 -11.69
C THR A 112 2.67 -3.98 -12.67
N GLU A 113 3.35 -4.72 -13.54
CA GLU A 113 2.79 -5.66 -14.50
C GLU A 113 2.62 -7.06 -13.87
N ALA A 114 1.92 -7.96 -14.56
CA ALA A 114 1.80 -9.35 -14.13
C ALA A 114 3.17 -10.04 -14.04
N GLY A 115 3.45 -10.67 -12.90
CA GLY A 115 4.74 -11.29 -12.56
C GLY A 115 5.70 -10.37 -11.81
N GLU A 116 5.39 -9.07 -11.68
CA GLU A 116 6.22 -8.12 -10.94
C GLU A 116 5.80 -7.98 -9.47
N LEU A 117 6.74 -7.51 -8.65
CA LEU A 117 6.57 -7.33 -7.22
C LEU A 117 6.89 -5.89 -6.83
N MET A 118 5.94 -5.25 -6.14
CA MET A 118 6.15 -3.97 -5.48
C MET A 118 6.68 -4.19 -4.07
N TYR A 119 7.69 -3.40 -3.67
CA TYR A 119 8.12 -3.27 -2.29
C TYR A 119 7.75 -1.89 -1.77
N VAL A 120 7.01 -1.83 -0.66
CA VAL A 120 6.60 -0.58 -0.01
C VAL A 120 7.34 -0.49 1.33
N PRO A 121 8.32 0.43 1.47
CA PRO A 121 9.06 0.56 2.72
C PRO A 121 8.17 1.10 3.84
N ARG A 122 8.58 0.81 5.08
CA ARG A 122 7.93 1.31 6.30
C ARG A 122 7.66 2.82 6.22
N GLY A 123 6.44 3.21 6.58
CA GLY A 123 6.04 4.62 6.74
C GLY A 123 5.72 5.35 5.44
N TRP A 124 5.87 4.70 4.28
CA TRP A 124 5.56 5.34 3.00
C TRP A 124 4.05 5.43 2.79
N TRP A 125 3.58 6.63 2.48
CA TRP A 125 2.24 6.84 1.99
C TRP A 125 2.12 6.22 0.62
N HIS A 126 1.06 5.47 0.39
CA HIS A 126 0.82 4.88 -0.93
C HIS A 126 -0.65 4.70 -1.22
N CYS A 127 -1.01 4.82 -2.50
CA CYS A 127 -2.31 4.43 -3.04
C CYS A 127 -2.11 3.56 -4.28
N VAL A 128 -3.13 2.75 -4.60
CA VAL A 128 -3.06 1.80 -5.72
C VAL A 128 -4.32 1.90 -6.56
N LEU A 129 -4.18 2.02 -7.88
CA LEU A 129 -5.26 1.95 -8.84
C LEU A 129 -5.07 0.74 -9.76
N ASN A 130 -6.09 -0.12 -9.83
CA ASN A 130 -6.12 -1.21 -10.80
C ASN A 130 -6.42 -0.63 -12.19
N LEU A 131 -5.47 -0.76 -13.12
CA LEU A 131 -5.63 -0.31 -14.51
C LEU A 131 -6.38 -1.34 -15.38
N GLU A 132 -6.53 -2.56 -14.87
CA GLU A 132 -7.21 -3.72 -15.47
C GLU A 132 -7.80 -4.58 -14.35
N PRO A 133 -8.67 -5.57 -14.61
CA PRO A 133 -9.01 -6.59 -13.62
C PRO A 133 -7.74 -7.25 -13.07
N CYS A 134 -7.54 -7.16 -11.75
CA CYS A 134 -6.28 -7.55 -11.10
C CYS A 134 -6.47 -8.66 -10.07
N VAL A 135 -5.46 -9.53 -10.00
CA VAL A 135 -5.25 -10.48 -8.91
C VAL A 135 -3.85 -10.25 -8.35
N ALA A 136 -3.72 -10.10 -7.02
CA ALA A 136 -2.44 -9.91 -6.37
C ALA A 136 -2.38 -10.53 -4.98
N LEU A 137 -1.18 -10.88 -4.54
CA LEU A 137 -0.90 -11.29 -3.17
C LEU A 137 -0.07 -10.21 -2.49
N THR A 138 -0.45 -9.84 -1.27
CA THR A 138 0.31 -8.85 -0.49
C THR A 138 0.55 -9.36 0.91
N HIS A 139 1.73 -9.07 1.45
CA HIS A 139 2.06 -9.37 2.83
C HIS A 139 2.66 -8.16 3.51
N ASN A 140 2.31 -8.01 4.79
CA ASN A 140 2.88 -7.04 5.70
C ASN A 140 3.83 -7.79 6.65
N VAL A 141 5.08 -7.36 6.69
CA VAL A 141 6.16 -8.11 7.36
C VAL A 141 6.99 -7.19 8.24
N VAL A 142 7.35 -7.70 9.42
CA VAL A 142 8.32 -7.08 10.31
C VAL A 142 9.57 -7.94 10.37
N THR A 143 10.71 -7.31 10.17
CA THR A 143 12.05 -7.89 10.11
C THR A 143 12.97 -7.09 11.03
N GLN A 144 14.17 -7.59 11.29
CA GLN A 144 15.19 -6.84 12.03
C GLN A 144 15.58 -5.52 11.34
N ARG A 145 15.32 -5.40 10.03
CA ARG A 145 15.68 -4.21 9.23
C ARG A 145 14.69 -3.05 9.36
N ASN A 146 13.48 -3.29 9.85
CA ASN A 146 12.45 -2.26 10.01
C ASN A 146 11.92 -2.10 11.45
N LEU A 147 12.52 -2.79 12.42
CA LEU A 147 12.38 -2.50 13.86
C LEU A 147 12.98 -1.12 14.18
#